data_AF-A0A2S6R0D0-F1
#
_entry.id   AF-A0A2S6R0D0-F1
#
_cell.length_a   1.000
_cell.length_b   1.000
_cell.length_c   1.000
_cell.angle_alpha   90.00
_cell.angle_beta   90.00
_cell.angle_gamma   90.00
#
_symmetry.space_group_name_H-M   'P 1'
#
loop_
_entity.id
_entity.type
_entity.pdbx_description
1 polymer ?
#
loop_
_entity_poly.entity_id
_entity_poly.type
_entity_poly.pdbx_seq_one_letter_code
_entity_poly.pdbx_strand_id
1 'polypeptide(L)'
;LLASNFGVLTQWDRWNIIYKKTLQEYGLADKCVGIRSPGLAPDPVNLLGGKEDVVFPQFLKCGLELVEMGAEAICLGSTTMHEAHAFLAEELPVPVINPGPLTYKLAETVLGMGLSHSRKAYPPPSYLKLNLTRAMMDGGAVYDGED
;
A
#
# COMPACT_ATOMS: atom_id res chain seq x y z
N LEU A 1 -7.11 5.23 16.87
CA LEU A 1 -6.35 6.48 17.12
C LEU A 1 -6.79 7.58 16.15
N LEU A 2 -6.89 7.32 14.84
CA LEU A 2 -7.34 8.31 13.84
C LEU A 2 -8.82 8.15 13.43
N ALA A 3 -9.29 6.91 13.31
CA ALA A 3 -10.64 6.56 12.89
C ALA A 3 -11.05 5.22 13.52
N SER A 4 -12.35 4.99 13.66
CA SER A 4 -12.94 3.69 14.02
C SER A 4 -13.09 2.80 12.79
N ASN A 5 -13.50 3.41 11.67
CA ASN A 5 -13.73 2.74 10.39
C ASN A 5 -12.95 3.42 9.27
N PHE A 6 -12.41 2.64 8.33
CA PHE A 6 -11.64 3.19 7.21
C PHE A 6 -12.02 2.55 5.87
N GLY A 7 -11.73 3.25 4.78
CA GLY A 7 -11.82 2.73 3.42
C GLY A 7 -10.44 2.54 2.80
N VAL A 8 -10.29 1.59 1.88
CA VAL A 8 -9.08 1.45 1.06
C VAL A 8 -9.37 1.94 -0.35
N LEU A 9 -8.65 2.97 -0.78
CA LEU A 9 -8.71 3.48 -2.15
C LEU A 9 -7.49 2.98 -2.92
N THR A 10 -7.71 2.11 -3.91
CA THR A 10 -6.64 1.53 -4.74
C THR A 10 -6.81 1.92 -6.21
N GLN A 11 -5.82 1.59 -7.04
CA GLN A 11 -5.81 1.92 -8.47
C GLN A 11 -6.60 0.88 -9.29
N TRP A 12 -6.45 -0.41 -8.97
CA TRP A 12 -6.94 -1.50 -9.81
C TRP A 12 -7.72 -2.57 -9.03
N ASP A 13 -8.89 -2.95 -9.54
CA ASP A 13 -9.77 -3.93 -8.87
C ASP A 13 -9.15 -5.32 -8.71
N ARG A 14 -8.20 -5.71 -9.58
CA ARG A 14 -7.53 -7.01 -9.46
C ARG A 14 -6.73 -7.14 -8.16
N TRP A 15 -6.34 -6.02 -7.54
CA TRP A 15 -5.64 -6.02 -6.27
C TRP A 15 -6.57 -6.16 -5.06
N ASN A 16 -7.90 -6.08 -5.25
CA ASN A 16 -8.86 -6.20 -4.15
C ASN A 16 -8.70 -7.50 -3.35
N ILE A 17 -8.28 -8.60 -3.99
CA ILE A 17 -8.01 -9.86 -3.30
C ILE A 17 -6.85 -9.76 -2.30
N ILE A 18 -5.83 -8.98 -2.63
CA ILE A 18 -4.66 -8.77 -1.76
C ILE A 18 -5.10 -8.02 -0.51
N TYR A 19 -5.82 -6.92 -0.67
CA TYR A 19 -6.31 -6.15 0.49
C TYR A 19 -7.28 -6.97 1.34
N LYS A 20 -8.21 -7.71 0.75
CA LYS A 20 -9.13 -8.59 1.50
C LYS A 20 -8.37 -9.62 2.34
N LYS A 21 -7.37 -10.29 1.75
CA LYS A 21 -6.52 -11.25 2.45
C LYS A 21 -5.76 -10.58 3.60
N THR A 22 -5.08 -9.47 3.32
CA THR A 22 -4.32 -8.70 4.32
C THR A 22 -5.21 -8.25 5.48
N LEU A 23 -6.39 -7.69 5.21
CA LEU A 23 -7.33 -7.26 6.25
C LEU A 23 -7.77 -8.42 7.16
N GLN A 24 -7.96 -9.62 6.60
CA GLN A 24 -8.28 -10.81 7.39
C GLN A 24 -7.07 -11.25 8.25
N GLU A 25 -5.88 -11.32 7.66
CA GLU A 25 -4.65 -11.75 8.36
C GLU A 25 -4.27 -10.81 9.51
N TYR A 26 -4.52 -9.51 9.36
CA TYR A 26 -4.28 -8.50 10.40
C TYR A 26 -5.46 -8.28 11.35
N GLY A 27 -6.59 -8.98 11.16
CA GLY A 27 -7.77 -8.83 12.02
C GLY A 27 -8.44 -7.45 11.94
N LEU A 28 -8.39 -6.80 10.77
CA LEU A 28 -8.93 -5.47 10.51
C LEU A 28 -10.14 -5.48 9.56
N ALA A 29 -10.61 -6.67 9.15
CA ALA A 29 -11.68 -6.80 8.19
C ALA A 29 -13.00 -6.16 8.65
N ASP A 30 -13.29 -6.17 9.95
CA ASP A 30 -14.49 -5.54 10.52
C ASP A 30 -14.41 -4.01 10.60
N LYS A 31 -13.20 -3.44 10.47
CA LYS A 31 -12.95 -1.98 10.48
C LYS A 31 -12.89 -1.37 9.09
N CYS A 32 -12.76 -2.19 8.05
CA CYS A 32 -12.71 -1.72 6.67
C CYS A 32 -14.11 -1.69 6.07
N VAL A 33 -14.65 -0.50 5.80
CA VAL A 33 -16.00 -0.35 5.22
C VAL A 33 -16.05 -0.82 3.77
N GLY A 34 -14.92 -0.76 3.07
CA GLY A 34 -14.84 -1.17 1.68
C GLY A 34 -13.49 -0.90 1.03
N ILE A 35 -13.33 -1.48 -0.15
CA ILE A 35 -12.23 -1.21 -1.08
C ILE A 35 -12.86 -0.65 -2.36
N ARG A 36 -12.32 0.46 -2.88
CA ARG A 36 -12.74 1.05 -4.16
C ARG A 36 -11.56 1.32 -5.05
N SER A 37 -11.79 1.23 -6.36
CA SER A 37 -10.83 1.59 -7.37
C SER A 37 -11.53 2.18 -8.59
N PRO A 38 -10.89 3.08 -9.34
CA PRO A 38 -11.38 3.53 -10.64
C PRO A 38 -11.14 2.49 -11.75
N GLY A 39 -10.57 1.32 -11.44
CA GLY A 39 -10.32 0.26 -12.42
C GLY A 39 -9.12 0.52 -13.34
N LEU A 40 -8.22 1.42 -12.96
CA LEU A 40 -7.05 1.80 -13.75
C LEU A 40 -5.92 0.79 -13.55
N ALA A 41 -5.34 0.29 -14.63
CA ALA A 41 -4.14 -0.54 -14.53
C ALA A 41 -2.94 0.34 -14.13
N PRO A 42 -2.06 -0.14 -13.23
CA PRO A 42 -0.86 0.59 -12.84
C PRO A 42 0.13 0.69 -14.00
N ASP A 43 0.75 1.85 -14.15
CA ASP A 43 1.94 2.03 -14.98
C ASP A 43 3.15 2.23 -14.05
N PRO A 44 4.02 1.24 -13.86
CA PRO A 44 5.16 1.36 -12.96
C PRO A 44 6.26 2.30 -13.50
N VAL A 45 6.22 2.67 -14.79
CA VAL A 45 7.21 3.54 -15.42
C VAL A 45 6.75 4.99 -15.36
N ASN A 46 5.51 5.26 -15.77
CA ASN A 46 4.97 6.61 -15.82
C ASN A 46 4.13 6.98 -14.59
N LEU A 47 3.80 6.03 -13.71
CA LEU A 47 2.94 6.21 -12.54
C LEU A 47 1.55 6.78 -12.91
N LEU A 48 1.38 8.10 -12.81
CA LEU A 48 0.18 8.85 -13.22
C LEU A 48 0.47 9.89 -14.31
N GLY A 49 1.72 9.94 -14.79
CA GLY A 49 2.31 10.98 -15.63
C GLY A 49 1.40 11.46 -16.75
N GLY A 50 1.02 12.75 -16.67
CA GLY A 50 0.33 13.50 -17.70
C GLY A 50 -1.18 13.27 -17.82
N LYS A 51 -1.81 12.53 -16.88
CA LYS A 51 -3.26 12.26 -16.89
C LYS A 51 -3.97 12.63 -15.59
N GLU A 52 -3.35 13.45 -14.75
CA GLU A 52 -3.86 13.83 -13.42
C GLU A 52 -5.28 14.41 -13.48
N ASP A 53 -5.51 15.34 -14.40
CA ASP A 53 -6.82 15.99 -14.61
C ASP A 53 -7.96 14.99 -14.90
N VAL A 54 -7.63 13.82 -15.45
CA VAL A 54 -8.61 12.78 -15.78
C VAL A 54 -8.71 11.73 -14.67
N VAL A 55 -7.59 11.41 -14.03
CA VAL A 55 -7.47 10.31 -13.07
C VAL A 55 -7.86 10.74 -11.66
N PHE A 56 -7.47 11.94 -11.22
CA PHE A 56 -7.74 12.43 -9.87
C PHE A 56 -9.23 12.55 -9.57
N PRO A 57 -10.09 13.07 -10.48
CA PRO A 57 -11.54 13.09 -10.25
C PRO A 57 -12.15 11.69 -10.08
N GLN A 58 -11.59 10.67 -10.74
CA GLN A 58 -12.06 9.29 -10.59
C GLN A 58 -11.70 8.72 -9.22
N PHE A 59 -10.48 9.01 -8.74
CA PHE A 59 -10.08 8.67 -7.38
C PHE A 59 -10.92 9.40 -6.33
N LEU A 60 -11.19 10.69 -6.53
CA LEU A 60 -12.05 11.47 -5.64
C LEU A 60 -13.45 10.86 -5.55
N LYS A 61 -14.05 10.50 -6.68
CA LYS A 61 -15.35 9.81 -6.72
C LYS A 61 -15.32 8.52 -5.89
N CYS A 62 -14.34 7.65 -6.11
CA CYS A 62 -14.20 6.41 -5.34
C CYS A 62 -13.94 6.67 -3.84
N GLY A 63 -13.22 7.74 -3.51
CA GLY A 63 -13.00 8.18 -2.13
C GLY A 63 -14.30 8.64 -1.46
N LEU A 64 -15.10 9.46 -2.14
CA LEU A 64 -16.40 9.92 -1.66
C LEU A 64 -17.38 8.76 -1.45
N GLU A 65 -17.40 7.78 -2.36
CA GLU A 65 -18.19 6.55 -2.18
C GLU A 65 -17.80 5.81 -0.89
N LEU A 66 -16.51 5.76 -0.54
CA LEU A 66 -16.07 5.15 0.72
C LEU A 66 -16.52 5.98 1.94
N VAL A 67 -16.49 7.31 1.85
CA VAL A 67 -16.98 8.20 2.92
C VAL A 67 -18.48 8.00 3.12
N GLU A 68 -19.28 7.92 2.05
CA GLU A 68 -20.72 7.63 2.11
C GLU A 68 -21.02 6.26 2.73
N MET A 69 -20.13 5.28 2.53
CA MET A 69 -20.19 3.97 3.19
C MET A 69 -19.76 3.99 4.67
N GLY A 70 -19.35 5.13 5.22
CA GLY A 70 -18.97 5.30 6.61
C GLY A 70 -17.45 5.25 6.87
N ALA A 71 -16.61 5.44 5.86
CA ALA A 71 -15.18 5.62 6.08
C ALA A 71 -14.91 6.94 6.80
N GLU A 72 -14.28 6.88 7.97
CA GLU A 72 -13.83 8.05 8.74
C GLU A 72 -12.36 8.41 8.41
N ALA A 73 -11.67 7.56 7.64
CA ALA A 73 -10.36 7.79 7.05
C ALA A 73 -10.19 6.95 5.77
N ILE A 74 -9.35 7.41 4.85
CA ILE A 74 -9.03 6.70 3.60
C ILE A 74 -7.56 6.30 3.61
N CYS A 75 -7.27 5.02 3.36
CA CYS A 75 -5.92 4.52 3.18
C CYS A 75 -5.65 4.33 1.68
N LEU A 76 -4.60 4.97 1.16
CA LEU A 76 -4.18 4.73 -0.21
C LEU A 76 -3.57 3.34 -0.34
N GLY A 77 -4.05 2.58 -1.32
CA GLY A 77 -3.67 1.18 -1.52
C GLY A 77 -2.30 0.98 -2.16
N SER A 78 -1.74 2.01 -2.81
CA SER A 78 -0.45 1.91 -3.52
C SER A 78 0.43 3.13 -3.26
N THR A 79 1.74 2.90 -3.12
CA THR A 79 2.75 3.97 -3.03
C THR A 79 2.90 4.76 -4.33
N THR A 80 2.44 4.20 -5.46
CA THR A 80 2.39 4.90 -6.75
C THR A 80 1.35 6.02 -6.80
N MET A 81 0.45 6.09 -5.81
CA MET A 81 -0.61 7.11 -5.72
C MET A 81 -0.18 8.37 -4.95
N HIS A 82 1.11 8.57 -4.72
CA HIS A 82 1.61 9.68 -3.90
C HIS A 82 1.28 11.05 -4.50
N GLU A 83 1.25 11.19 -5.83
CA GLU A 83 0.85 12.43 -6.51
C GLU A 83 -0.63 12.76 -6.25
N ALA A 84 -1.49 11.76 -6.13
CA ALA A 84 -2.91 11.95 -5.82
C ALA A 84 -3.17 12.28 -4.34
N HIS A 85 -2.20 12.06 -3.43
CA HIS A 85 -2.41 12.23 -1.99
C HIS A 85 -2.78 13.65 -1.60
N ALA A 86 -2.02 14.65 -2.09
CA ALA A 86 -2.24 16.05 -1.73
C ALA A 86 -3.62 16.53 -2.18
N PHE A 87 -3.97 16.25 -3.45
CA PHE A 87 -5.28 16.55 -4.00
C PHE A 87 -6.42 15.88 -3.22
N LEU A 88 -6.31 14.57 -2.98
CA LEU A 88 -7.36 13.84 -2.26
C LEU A 88 -7.50 14.30 -0.81
N ALA A 89 -6.40 14.68 -0.15
CA ALA A 89 -6.43 15.17 1.22
C ALA A 89 -7.07 16.57 1.36
N GLU A 90 -7.03 17.38 0.30
CA GLU A 90 -7.71 18.68 0.25
C GLU A 90 -9.21 18.52 -0.04
N GLU A 91 -9.57 17.60 -0.94
CA GLU A 91 -10.95 17.44 -1.43
C GLU A 91 -11.82 16.50 -0.58
N LEU A 92 -11.24 15.47 0.05
CA LEU A 92 -12.01 14.53 0.88
C LEU A 92 -12.22 15.09 2.28
N PRO A 93 -13.44 14.93 2.85
CA PRO A 93 -13.77 15.45 4.18
C PRO A 93 -13.16 14.65 5.34
N VAL A 94 -12.32 13.65 5.06
CA VAL A 94 -11.73 12.73 6.03
C VAL A 94 -10.22 12.58 5.78
N PRO A 95 -9.42 12.22 6.79
CA PRO A 95 -7.97 12.07 6.61
C PRO A 95 -7.61 11.03 5.55
N VAL A 96 -6.71 11.41 4.64
CA VAL A 96 -6.14 10.50 3.63
C VAL A 96 -4.73 10.10 4.06
N ILE A 97 -4.51 8.80 4.20
CA ILE A 97 -3.27 8.21 4.68
C ILE A 97 -2.46 7.72 3.49
N ASN A 98 -1.27 8.31 3.31
CA ASN A 98 -0.28 7.83 2.35
C ASN A 98 0.62 6.76 3.02
N PRO A 99 0.64 5.51 2.51
CA PRO A 99 1.42 4.44 3.12
C PRO A 99 2.94 4.69 3.06
N GLY A 100 3.45 5.43 2.07
CA GLY A 100 4.89 5.70 1.92
C GLY A 100 5.46 6.45 3.14
N PRO A 101 5.10 7.73 3.36
CA PRO A 101 5.55 8.48 4.52
C PRO A 101 5.20 7.83 5.87
N LEU A 102 4.01 7.20 5.98
CA LEU A 102 3.59 6.53 7.20
C LEU A 102 4.58 5.44 7.63
N THR A 103 5.01 4.58 6.71
CA THR A 103 5.91 3.46 7.03
C THR A 103 7.26 3.95 7.57
N TYR A 104 7.82 5.03 7.03
CA TYR A 104 9.04 5.63 7.56
C TYR A 104 8.85 6.16 8.98
N LYS A 105 7.72 6.84 9.26
CA LYS A 105 7.44 7.35 10.62
C LYS A 105 7.19 6.25 11.63
N LEU A 106 6.58 5.13 11.22
CA LEU A 106 6.48 3.94 12.07
C LEU A 106 7.85 3.34 12.36
N ALA A 107 8.72 3.23 11.35
CA ALA A 107 10.08 2.73 11.52
C ALA A 107 10.91 3.63 12.46
N GLU A 108 10.88 4.96 12.26
CA GLU A 108 11.52 5.94 13.14
C GLU A 108 11.05 5.78 14.60
N THR A 109 9.74 5.61 14.81
CA THR A 109 9.16 5.44 16.17
C THR A 109 9.69 4.16 16.83
N VAL A 110 9.66 3.03 16.12
CA VAL A 110 10.14 1.74 16.64
C VAL A 110 11.64 1.81 16.97
N LEU A 111 12.45 2.39 16.07
CA LEU A 111 13.88 2.55 16.27
C LEU A 111 14.21 3.52 17.42
N GLY A 112 13.49 4.64 17.51
CA GLY A 112 13.68 5.64 18.57
C GLY A 112 13.37 5.10 19.96
N MET A 113 12.51 4.08 20.05
CA MET A 113 12.23 3.36 21.30
C MET A 113 13.21 2.20 21.58
N GLY A 114 14.19 1.95 20.71
CA GLY A 114 15.12 0.83 20.84
C GLY A 114 14.46 -0.54 20.67
N LEU A 115 13.32 -0.60 19.97
CA LEU A 115 12.55 -1.82 19.78
C LEU A 115 12.91 -2.52 18.46
N SER A 116 12.66 -3.83 18.40
CA SER A 116 12.82 -4.65 17.20
C SER A 116 11.81 -5.80 17.19
N HIS A 117 11.72 -6.53 16.09
CA HIS A 117 10.85 -7.70 15.99
C HIS A 117 11.20 -8.75 17.04
N SER A 118 10.19 -9.24 17.77
CA SER A 118 10.36 -10.35 18.70
C SER A 118 10.81 -11.60 17.96
N ARG A 119 11.96 -12.17 18.35
CA ARG A 119 12.46 -13.44 17.78
C ARG A 119 11.65 -14.66 18.21
N LYS A 120 10.78 -14.53 19.21
CA LYS A 120 9.81 -15.57 19.58
C LYS A 120 8.64 -15.61 18.60
N ALA A 121 8.15 -14.44 18.17
CA ALA A 121 7.06 -14.35 17.19
C ALA A 121 7.57 -14.50 15.75
N TYR A 122 8.77 -13.98 15.47
CA TYR A 122 9.44 -13.98 14.17
C TYR A 122 10.82 -14.65 14.28
N PRO A 123 10.86 -15.99 14.43
CA PRO A 123 12.12 -16.72 14.54
C PRO A 123 12.96 -16.56 13.28
N PRO A 124 14.30 -16.66 13.39
CA PRO A 124 15.15 -16.69 12.21
C PRO A 124 14.81 -17.91 11.33
N PRO A 125 15.05 -17.84 10.02
CA PRO A 125 14.90 -19.00 9.14
C PRO A 125 15.73 -20.18 9.64
N SER A 126 15.17 -21.39 9.57
CA SER A 126 15.88 -22.62 10.00
C SER A 126 17.18 -22.88 9.22
N TYR A 127 17.27 -22.33 8.01
CA TYR A 127 18.46 -22.40 7.17
C TYR A 127 18.61 -21.10 6.38
N LEU A 128 19.86 -20.65 6.23
CA LEU A 128 20.21 -19.52 5.39
C LEU A 128 20.85 -20.04 4.09
N LYS A 129 20.17 -19.87 2.95
CA LYS A 129 20.67 -20.29 1.64
C LYS A 129 21.54 -19.21 0.97
N LEU A 130 22.34 -18.48 1.75
CA LEU A 130 23.11 -17.33 1.23
C LEU A 130 24.07 -17.71 0.10
N ASN A 131 24.71 -18.87 0.19
CA ASN A 131 25.61 -19.34 -0.87
C ASN A 131 24.86 -19.65 -2.17
N LEU A 132 23.66 -20.24 -2.08
CA LEU A 132 22.80 -20.46 -3.25
C LEU A 132 22.34 -19.12 -3.84
N THR A 133 21.87 -18.19 -2.99
CA THR A 133 21.45 -16.86 -3.45
C THR A 133 22.60 -16.14 -4.16
N ARG A 134 23.83 -16.18 -3.63
CA ARG A 134 25.00 -15.61 -4.31
C ARG A 134 25.26 -16.30 -5.64
N ALA A 135 25.31 -17.64 -5.68
CA ALA A 135 25.54 -18.36 -6.92
C ALA A 135 24.48 -18.06 -8.00
N MET A 136 23.21 -17.90 -7.60
CA MET A 136 22.13 -17.49 -8.52
C MET A 136 22.34 -16.06 -9.04
N MET A 137 22.73 -15.13 -8.17
CA MET A 137 23.02 -13.74 -8.56
C MET A 137 24.25 -13.65 -9.47
N ASP A 138 25.32 -14.38 -9.16
CA ASP A 138 26.55 -14.44 -9.96
C ASP A 138 26.25 -15.03 -11.34
N GLY A 139 25.46 -16.11 -11.40
CA GLY A 139 25.01 -16.72 -12.65
C GLY A 139 24.13 -15.79 -13.49
N GLY A 140 23.20 -15.07 -12.86
CA GLY A 140 22.38 -14.07 -13.55
C GLY A 140 23.16 -12.85 -14.02
N ALA A 141 24.24 -12.47 -13.31
CA ALA A 141 25.10 -11.35 -13.71
C ALA A 141 25.94 -11.65 -14.96
N VAL A 142 26.23 -12.93 -15.23
CA VAL A 142 26.95 -13.36 -16.44
C VAL A 142 26.04 -13.86 -17.55
N TYR A 143 24.72 -13.89 -17.32
CA TYR A 143 23.73 -14.29 -18.30
C TYR A 143 23.48 -13.15 -19.30
N ASP A 144 23.63 -13.45 -20.59
CA ASP A 144 23.56 -12.49 -21.70
C ASP A 144 22.15 -12.30 -22.28
N GLY A 145 21.15 -12.97 -21.71
CA GLY A 145 19.74 -12.74 -22.03
C GLY A 145 19.20 -13.50 -23.23
N GLU A 146 19.94 -14.49 -23.76
CA GLU A 146 19.42 -15.41 -24.77
C GLU A 146 18.75 -16.64 -24.12
N ASP A 147 17.43 -16.55 -23.93
CA ASP A 147 16.52 -17.69 -23.73
C ASP A 147 15.72 -17.95 -25.02
#